data_AF-A0A4P5PMB4-F1
#
_entry.id   AF-A0A4P5PMB4-F1
#
_cell.length_a   1.000
_cell.length_b   1.000
_cell.length_c   1.000
_cell.angle_alpha   90.00
_cell.angle_beta   90.00
_cell.angle_gamma   90.00
#
_symmetry.space_group_name_H-M   'P 1'
#
loop_
_entity.id
_entity.type
_entity.pdbx_description
1 polymer ?
#
loop_
_entity_poly.entity_id
_entity_poly.type
_entity_poly.pdbx_seq_one_letter_code
_entity_poly.pdbx_strand_id
1 'polypeptide(L)'
;MNSMEKINQFRDDRDWRQFHQEKDLALSITLEAAELLELFQWKTSEEAKEQPERLKEELADVLIYSYMMADNLGFDIDEIIDEKLKKNALKYPIEQSKGQR
;
A
#
# COMPACT_ATOMS: atom_id res chain seq x y z
N MET A 1 -18.89 7.71 -1.41
CA MET A 1 -17.55 7.65 -2.02
C MET A 1 -16.70 6.63 -1.30
N ASN A 2 -16.18 5.63 -2.02
CA ASN A 2 -15.17 4.70 -1.54
C ASN A 2 -13.80 5.41 -1.40
N SER A 3 -12.77 4.71 -0.89
CA SER A 3 -11.45 5.32 -0.67
C SER A 3 -10.79 5.80 -1.96
N MET A 4 -10.86 5.02 -3.03
CA MET A 4 -10.29 5.37 -4.34
C MET A 4 -10.92 6.64 -4.91
N GLU A 5 -12.25 6.79 -4.82
CA GLU A 5 -12.96 8.00 -5.26
C GLU A 5 -12.51 9.24 -4.49
N LYS A 6 -12.30 9.13 -3.16
CA LYS A 6 -11.80 10.26 -2.34
C LYS A 6 -10.37 10.65 -2.72
N ILE A 7 -9.50 9.66 -2.96
CA ILE A 7 -8.11 9.88 -3.36
C ILE A 7 -8.05 10.56 -4.73
N ASN A 8 -8.83 10.06 -5.69
CA ASN A 8 -8.91 10.64 -7.02
C ASN A 8 -9.43 12.06 -6.98
N GLN A 9 -10.51 12.32 -6.24
CA GLN A 9 -11.03 13.68 -6.07
C GLN A 9 -9.96 14.61 -5.49
N PHE A 10 -9.27 14.20 -4.42
CA PHE A 10 -8.22 15.00 -3.80
C PHE A 10 -7.07 15.33 -4.76
N ARG A 11 -6.66 14.35 -5.58
CA ARG A 11 -5.62 14.49 -6.61
C ARG A 11 -6.06 15.42 -7.73
N ASP A 12 -7.28 15.25 -8.21
CA ASP A 12 -7.81 15.97 -9.37
C ASP A 12 -8.18 17.41 -9.01
N ASP A 13 -8.66 17.68 -7.78
CA ASP A 13 -8.89 19.04 -7.24
C ASP A 13 -7.62 19.91 -7.27
N ARG A 14 -6.44 19.27 -7.31
CA ARG A 14 -5.13 19.93 -7.33
C ARG A 14 -4.44 19.87 -8.69
N ASP A 15 -5.11 19.33 -9.70
CA ASP A 15 -4.55 19.08 -11.03
C ASP A 15 -3.26 18.24 -10.98
N TRP A 16 -3.13 17.36 -9.97
CA TRP A 16 -1.90 16.60 -9.74
C TRP A 16 -1.81 15.33 -10.58
N ARG A 17 -2.87 14.95 -11.30
CA ARG A 17 -2.86 13.74 -12.13
C ARG A 17 -1.72 13.76 -13.16
N GLN A 18 -1.36 14.93 -13.69
CA GLN A 18 -0.24 15.10 -14.62
C GLN A 18 1.14 14.75 -14.06
N PHE A 19 1.32 14.78 -12.74
CA PHE A 19 2.58 14.44 -12.05
C PHE A 19 2.61 13.02 -11.52
N HIS A 20 1.46 12.34 -11.51
CA HIS A 20 1.28 10.99 -10.98
C HIS A 20 1.26 9.98 -12.12
N GLN A 21 2.30 9.94 -12.94
CA GLN A 21 2.49 8.87 -13.92
C GLN A 21 2.94 7.58 -13.22
N GLU A 22 2.81 6.43 -13.88
CA GLU A 22 3.02 5.10 -13.27
C GLU A 22 4.45 4.96 -12.71
N LYS A 23 5.45 5.43 -13.47
CA LYS A 23 6.85 5.43 -13.01
C LYS A 23 7.00 6.25 -11.72
N ASP A 24 6.41 7.44 -11.67
CA ASP A 24 6.57 8.36 -10.54
C ASP A 24 5.80 7.85 -9.31
N LEU A 25 4.61 7.26 -9.52
CA LEU A 25 3.87 6.56 -8.47
C LEU A 25 4.64 5.36 -7.91
N ALA A 26 5.31 4.56 -8.75
CA ALA A 26 6.15 3.47 -8.27
C ALA A 26 7.33 3.95 -7.41
N LEU A 27 7.90 5.11 -7.75
CA LEU A 27 8.91 5.77 -6.92
C LEU A 27 8.30 6.20 -5.58
N SER A 28 7.17 6.92 -5.59
CA SER A 28 6.48 7.34 -4.37
C SER A 28 6.16 6.16 -3.45
N ILE A 29 5.58 5.08 -3.97
CA ILE A 29 5.29 3.85 -3.18
C ILE A 29 6.57 3.34 -2.48
N THR A 30 7.71 3.36 -3.18
CA THR A 30 8.98 2.90 -2.62
C THR A 30 9.49 3.84 -1.53
N LEU A 31 9.34 5.16 -1.71
CA LEU A 31 9.74 6.17 -0.74
C LEU A 31 8.90 6.04 0.54
N GLU A 32 7.58 6.00 0.45
CA GLU A 32 6.71 5.89 1.63
C GLU A 32 6.87 4.53 2.33
N ALA A 33 7.15 3.46 1.58
CA ALA A 33 7.48 2.17 2.18
C ALA A 33 8.80 2.23 2.96
N ALA A 34 9.74 3.07 2.54
CA ALA A 34 10.98 3.32 3.27
C ALA A 34 10.74 4.18 4.52
N GLU A 35 9.84 5.17 4.48
CA GLU A 35 9.43 5.94 5.66
C GLU A 35 8.73 5.05 6.70
N LEU A 36 7.82 4.18 6.24
CA LEU A 36 7.22 3.15 7.09
C LEU A 36 8.28 2.23 7.72
N LEU A 37 9.28 1.81 6.94
CA LEU A 37 10.38 0.98 7.44
C LEU A 37 11.24 1.72 8.47
N GLU A 38 11.46 3.03 8.29
CA GLU A 38 12.26 3.85 9.19
C GLU A 38 11.68 3.86 10.62
N LEU A 39 10.35 3.77 10.75
CA LEU A 39 9.70 3.67 12.07
C LEU A 39 10.16 2.45 12.87
N PHE A 40 10.66 1.40 12.21
CA PHE A 40 11.21 0.19 12.82
C PHE A 40 12.74 0.19 12.87
N GLN A 41 13.41 1.18 12.28
CA GLN A 41 14.86 1.24 12.26
C GLN A 41 15.41 1.40 13.69
N TRP A 42 16.32 0.49 14.07
CA TRP A 42 16.93 0.44 15.41
C TRP A 42 15.95 0.22 16.57
N LYS A 43 14.72 -0.22 16.29
CA LYS A 43 13.67 -0.47 17.27
C LYS A 43 13.13 -1.89 17.15
N THR A 44 12.61 -2.40 18.25
CA THR A 44 11.74 -3.58 18.25
C THR A 44 10.36 -3.24 17.66
N SER A 45 9.60 -4.27 17.28
CA SER A 45 8.23 -4.06 16.79
C SER A 45 7.32 -3.46 17.86
N GLU A 46 7.56 -3.78 19.14
CA GLU A 46 6.80 -3.26 20.28
C GLU A 46 7.04 -1.75 20.46
N GLU A 47 8.30 -1.31 20.42
CA GLU A 47 8.67 0.11 20.52
C GLU A 47 8.11 0.93 19.35
N ALA A 48 8.14 0.39 18.12
CA ALA A 48 7.56 1.07 16.97
C ALA A 48 6.03 1.29 17.12
N LYS A 49 5.31 0.33 17.71
CA LYS A 49 3.86 0.42 17.96
C LYS A 49 3.48 1.50 18.99
N GLU A 50 4.43 2.01 19.77
CA GLU A 50 4.20 3.14 20.67
C GLU A 50 3.96 4.48 19.93
N GLN A 51 4.17 4.50 18.61
CA GLN A 51 3.89 5.65 17.73
C GLN A 51 2.78 5.32 16.71
N PRO A 52 1.55 5.02 17.16
CA PRO A 52 0.49 4.51 16.29
C PRO A 52 0.03 5.52 15.24
N GLU A 53 0.12 6.82 15.50
CA GLU A 53 -0.28 7.83 14.51
C GLU A 53 0.70 7.90 13.34
N ARG A 54 2.01 7.92 13.61
CA ARG A 54 3.04 7.83 12.56
C ARG A 54 2.88 6.56 11.73
N LEU A 55 2.67 5.41 12.37
CA LEU A 55 2.44 4.16 11.66
C LEU A 55 1.23 4.19 10.72
N LYS A 56 0.13 4.84 11.14
CA LYS A 56 -1.06 5.00 10.30
C LYS A 56 -0.78 5.92 9.12
N GLU A 57 -0.05 7.02 9.34
CA GLU A 57 0.33 7.97 8.29
C GLU A 57 1.14 7.28 7.20
N GLU A 58 2.30 6.69 7.53
CA GLU A 58 3.17 6.08 6.53
C GLU A 58 2.50 4.90 5.80
N LEU A 59 1.72 4.09 6.53
CA LEU A 59 0.97 3.00 5.91
C LEU A 59 -0.13 3.53 4.98
N ALA A 60 -0.81 4.62 5.36
CA ALA A 60 -1.81 5.24 4.52
C ALA A 60 -1.16 5.81 3.25
N ASP A 61 0.01 6.42 3.33
CA ASP A 61 0.70 6.98 2.17
C ASP A 61 1.10 5.90 1.16
N VAL A 62 1.65 4.77 1.62
CA VAL A 62 1.90 3.59 0.77
C VAL A 62 0.61 3.13 0.05
N LEU A 63 -0.50 3.07 0.77
CA LEU A 63 -1.79 2.65 0.21
C LEU A 63 -2.34 3.69 -0.77
N ILE A 64 -2.24 4.98 -0.47
CA ILE A 64 -2.74 6.06 -1.32
C ILE A 64 -2.06 6.04 -2.69
N TYR A 65 -0.73 5.98 -2.73
CA TYR A 65 -0.02 5.90 -4.02
C TYR A 65 -0.26 4.58 -4.74
N SER A 66 -0.43 3.47 -4.01
CA SER A 66 -0.82 2.18 -4.59
C SER A 66 -2.22 2.25 -5.23
N TYR A 67 -3.16 2.97 -4.60
CA TYR A 67 -4.50 3.17 -5.12
C TYR A 67 -4.49 4.06 -6.37
N MET A 68 -3.70 5.13 -6.37
CA MET A 68 -3.50 5.97 -7.57
C MET A 68 -2.88 5.17 -8.73
N MET A 69 -1.94 4.28 -8.44
CA MET A 69 -1.34 3.38 -9.44
C MET A 69 -2.38 2.42 -10.03
N ALA A 70 -3.19 1.78 -9.18
CA ALA A 70 -4.25 0.90 -9.62
C ALA A 70 -5.27 1.64 -10.50
N ASP A 71 -5.69 2.84 -10.09
CA ASP A 71 -6.59 3.70 -10.87
C ASP A 71 -6.02 4.02 -12.25
N ASN A 72 -4.76 4.46 -12.33
CA ASN A 72 -4.11 4.78 -13.60
C ASN A 72 -4.05 3.57 -14.56
N LEU A 73 -3.84 2.37 -14.01
CA LEU A 73 -3.75 1.12 -14.77
C LEU A 73 -5.13 0.49 -15.06
N GLY A 74 -6.21 1.05 -14.52
CA GLY A 74 -7.57 0.52 -14.66
C GLY A 74 -7.79 -0.78 -13.90
N PHE A 75 -7.08 -0.99 -12.78
CA PHE A 75 -7.20 -2.19 -11.96
C PHE A 75 -8.22 -1.99 -10.83
N ASP A 76 -9.11 -2.96 -10.68
CA ASP A 76 -9.90 -3.11 -9.46
C ASP A 76 -9.03 -3.71 -8.36
N ILE A 77 -8.89 -2.98 -7.24
CA ILE A 77 -7.98 -3.38 -6.16
C ILE A 77 -8.43 -4.66 -5.47
N ASP A 78 -9.74 -4.83 -5.27
CA ASP A 78 -10.27 -6.00 -4.60
C ASP A 78 -10.09 -7.25 -5.49
N GLU A 79 -10.28 -7.10 -6.81
CA GLU A 79 -10.04 -8.16 -7.80
C GLU A 79 -8.56 -8.61 -7.81
N ILE A 80 -7.60 -7.69 -7.95
CA ILE A 80 -6.18 -8.06 -8.01
C ILE A 80 -5.68 -8.68 -6.70
N ILE A 81 -6.25 -8.28 -5.55
CA ILE A 81 -5.94 -8.88 -4.25
C ILE A 81 -6.52 -10.30 -4.17
N ASP A 82 -7.79 -10.50 -4.53
CA ASP A 82 -8.43 -11.81 -4.50
C ASP A 82 -7.72 -12.82 -5.42
N GLU A 83 -7.37 -12.41 -6.64
CA GLU A 83 -6.57 -13.23 -7.54
C GLU A 83 -5.21 -13.61 -6.93
N LYS A 84 -4.53 -12.64 -6.30
CA LYS A 84 -3.22 -12.89 -5.68
C LYS A 84 -3.34 -13.82 -4.49
N LEU A 85 -4.38 -13.69 -3.66
CA LEU A 85 -4.65 -14.55 -2.52
C LEU A 85 -4.93 -15.99 -2.96
N LYS A 86 -5.73 -16.20 -4.02
CA LYS A 86 -5.94 -17.53 -4.62
C LYS A 86 -4.62 -18.17 -5.08
N LYS A 87 -3.77 -17.41 -5.78
CA LYS A 87 -2.44 -17.89 -6.19
C LYS A 87 -1.54 -18.22 -4.99
N ASN A 88 -1.58 -17.40 -3.94
CA ASN A 88 -0.81 -17.63 -2.72
C ASN A 88 -1.30 -18.87 -1.94
N ALA A 89 -2.61 -19.11 -1.88
CA ALA A 89 -3.17 -20.29 -1.22
C ALA A 89 -2.75 -21.60 -1.89
N LEU A 90 -2.62 -21.59 -3.23
CA LEU A 90 -2.06 -22.72 -3.99
C LEU A 90 -0.56 -22.90 -3.74
N LYS A 91 0.18 -21.79 -3.63
CA LYS A 91 1.63 -21.80 -3.39
C LYS A 91 1.99 -22.20 -1.95
N TYR A 92 1.15 -21.87 -0.98
CA TYR A 92 1.36 -22.08 0.46
C TYR A 92 0.14 -22.77 1.10
N PRO A 93 -0.04 -24.09 0.88
CA PRO A 93 -1.16 -24.83 1.45
C PRO A 93 -1.13 -24.82 2.99
N ILE A 94 -2.31 -24.78 3.62
CA ILE A 94 -2.45 -24.69 5.09
C ILE A 94 -1.65 -25.78 5.81
N GLU A 95 -1.75 -27.03 5.36
CA GLU A 95 -1.09 -28.18 5.98
C GLU A 95 0.44 -28.07 6.00
N GLN A 96 1.01 -27.30 5.07
CA GLN A 96 2.46 -27.14 4.91
C GLN A 96 2.97 -25.81 5.46
N SER A 97 2.11 -24.82 5.61
CA SER A 97 2.53 -23.43 5.90
C SER A 97 1.99 -22.88 7.23
N LYS A 98 1.07 -23.58 7.91
CA LYS A 98 0.53 -23.10 9.19
C LYS A 98 1.59 -23.14 10.30
N GLY A 99 1.87 -21.98 10.90
CA GLY A 99 2.79 -21.85 12.04
C GLY A 99 4.28 -21.95 11.68
N GLN A 100 4.59 -21.99 10.38
CA GLN A 100 5.95 -21.95 9.86
C GLN A 100 6.20 -20.56 9.26
N ARG A 101 7.40 -20.03 9.46
CA ARG A 101 7.81 -18.71 8.95
C ARG A 101 8.55 -18.87 7.62
#